data_AF-R7LC54-F1
#
_entry.id   AF-R7LC54-F1
#
_cell.length_a   1.000
_cell.length_b   1.000
_cell.length_c   1.000
_cell.angle_alpha   90.00
_cell.angle_beta   90.00
_cell.angle_gamma   90.00
#
_symmetry.space_group_name_H-M   'P 1'
#
loop_
_entity.id
_entity.type
_entity.pdbx_description
1 polymer ?
#
loop_
_entity_poly.entity_id
_entity_poly.type
_entity_poly.pdbx_seq_one_letter_code
_entity_poly.pdbx_strand_id
1 'polypeptide(L)'
;MIGDTSNADNSWSTESNWLLEDKSEYGKLPQEGDNIVIDGNYLTFGTGNPRLFMLSDSGSFGKLILQNFNSGTSSKSIQLATPASNTLTFTGIDFVRNANSGNAVIGLTTGVSAQATIIVNGDVNAGSPDDVGVKGNLEFGAGGDQTFSGWGGPKKISVSGDFNLYGTNCNFNVGVGSEDGNSGNATYDNPDISIGGVFNMAYANGTYPTVFLNQRGSGVSNGLRTKYILNTVIGVGGLQGGGVITNNTNNTAYNWGKGSAKIVFNNAKGSSYTFSGQINDDTKKTSIPTTETVTKLVMRGEGTQILEGETMLFSGGVEVQNGTLKLNYKDATNHGDLTMIGGRFGNVSGSSSTNVNFTNLIYSGGVIESRWDGSSLDVINLSGGLKKGDSFGEGDSFLIAISGDLGSMLNSEMKIISWDNLTNATDFSDSDFSLENGEASFAIKSDGLYITATAVPEPSAVCAVFGVLALAFAYLRRRR
;
A
#
# COMPACT_ATOMS: atom_id res chain seq x y z
N MET A 1 -7.78 14.81 27.96
CA MET A 1 -8.85 15.85 28.03
C MET A 1 -9.93 15.50 27.03
N ILE A 2 -11.18 15.81 27.35
CA ILE A 2 -12.34 15.67 26.47
C ILE A 2 -12.69 17.07 26.01
N GLY A 3 -12.89 17.33 24.71
CA GLY A 3 -13.44 18.63 24.34
C GLY A 3 -14.94 18.62 24.09
N ASP A 4 -15.55 19.78 24.35
CA ASP A 4 -16.98 20.05 24.38
C ASP A 4 -17.27 21.29 23.51
N THR A 5 -18.34 21.25 22.71
CA THR A 5 -18.76 22.35 21.84
C THR A 5 -20.12 22.95 22.24
N SER A 6 -20.63 22.63 23.43
CA SER A 6 -21.90 23.16 23.96
C SER A 6 -21.94 24.69 24.06
N ASN A 7 -20.77 25.35 24.12
CA ASN A 7 -20.61 26.79 24.21
C ASN A 7 -20.38 27.44 22.83
N ALA A 8 -21.41 27.47 21.98
CA ALA A 8 -21.68 28.34 20.80
C ALA A 8 -20.62 28.56 19.69
N ASP A 9 -19.31 28.43 19.94
CA ASP A 9 -18.25 28.55 18.96
C ASP A 9 -17.68 27.15 18.67
N ASN A 10 -17.80 26.71 17.41
CA ASN A 10 -17.27 25.45 16.88
C ASN A 10 -15.72 25.43 16.80
N SER A 11 -15.02 26.16 17.67
CA SER A 11 -13.57 26.28 17.71
C SER A 11 -13.02 25.89 19.07
N TRP A 12 -12.02 24.99 19.10
CA TRP A 12 -11.32 24.55 20.31
C TRP A 12 -10.11 25.43 20.64
N SER A 13 -10.12 26.67 20.14
CA SER A 13 -9.22 27.75 20.54
C SER A 13 -9.58 28.35 21.91
N THR A 14 -10.69 27.90 22.51
CA THR A 14 -11.22 28.44 23.76
C THR A 14 -11.03 27.42 24.88
N GLU A 15 -10.37 27.82 25.96
CA GLU A 15 -10.04 26.97 27.11
C GLU A 15 -11.28 26.33 27.77
N SER A 16 -12.43 27.02 27.72
CA SER A 16 -13.72 26.53 28.25
C SER A 16 -14.28 25.32 27.50
N ASN A 17 -13.74 25.01 26.32
CA ASN A 17 -14.17 23.89 25.49
C ASN A 17 -13.37 22.61 25.79
N TRP A 18 -12.48 22.64 26.78
CA TRP A 18 -11.69 21.50 27.20
C TRP A 18 -12.03 21.09 28.64
N LEU A 19 -12.35 19.82 28.80
CA LEU A 19 -12.74 19.18 30.05
C LEU A 19 -11.72 18.12 30.46
N LEU A 20 -11.61 17.88 31.76
CA LEU A 20 -10.98 16.70 32.30
C LEU A 20 -11.87 15.46 32.08
N GLU A 21 -11.32 14.27 32.32
CA GLU A 21 -12.05 13.01 32.14
C GLU A 21 -13.28 12.90 33.05
N ASP A 22 -13.21 13.51 34.23
CA ASP A 22 -14.32 13.63 35.19
C ASP A 22 -15.34 14.74 34.82
N LYS A 23 -15.16 15.39 33.66
CA LYS A 23 -15.99 16.45 33.09
C LYS A 23 -15.94 17.78 33.85
N SER A 24 -14.99 17.95 34.76
CA SER A 24 -14.68 19.28 35.28
C SER A 24 -13.99 20.14 34.22
N GLU A 25 -14.17 21.46 34.28
CA GLU A 25 -13.48 22.39 33.39
C GLU A 25 -11.96 22.21 33.51
N TYR A 26 -11.28 21.98 32.39
CA TYR A 26 -9.82 21.96 32.39
C TYR A 26 -9.27 23.39 32.48
N GLY A 27 -9.95 24.34 31.84
CA GLY A 27 -9.61 25.77 31.89
C GLY A 27 -8.29 26.11 31.21
N LYS A 28 -7.78 25.25 30.32
CA LYS A 28 -6.58 25.45 29.49
C LYS A 28 -6.73 24.78 28.12
N LEU A 29 -5.88 25.15 27.18
CA LEU A 29 -5.71 24.39 25.93
C LEU A 29 -4.84 23.15 26.17
N PRO A 30 -4.97 22.09 25.34
CA PRO A 30 -4.07 20.94 25.37
C PRO A 30 -2.60 21.34 25.31
N GLN A 31 -1.80 20.70 26.16
CA GLN A 31 -0.36 20.91 26.21
C GLN A 31 0.39 19.70 25.64
N GLU A 32 1.70 19.86 25.50
CA GLU A 32 2.58 18.77 25.09
C GLU A 32 2.42 17.54 26.01
N GLY A 33 2.29 16.36 25.41
CA GLY A 33 2.10 15.09 26.11
C GLY A 33 0.65 14.76 26.49
N ASP A 34 -0.28 15.72 26.42
CA ASP A 34 -1.66 15.45 26.78
C ASP A 34 -2.36 14.54 25.77
N ASN A 35 -3.19 13.61 26.25
CA ASN A 35 -4.13 12.89 25.40
C ASN A 35 -5.28 13.80 24.98
N ILE A 36 -5.59 13.80 23.68
CA ILE A 36 -6.72 14.53 23.11
C ILE A 36 -7.84 13.52 22.85
N VAL A 37 -8.95 13.66 23.56
CA VAL A 37 -10.13 12.82 23.39
C VAL A 37 -11.24 13.66 22.79
N ILE A 38 -11.77 13.21 21.66
CA ILE A 38 -12.92 13.80 21.00
C ILE A 38 -14.03 12.77 21.07
N ASP A 39 -15.02 13.06 21.91
CA ASP A 39 -16.12 12.16 22.18
C ASP A 39 -17.43 12.75 21.63
N GLY A 40 -18.00 12.06 20.64
CA GLY A 40 -19.20 12.49 19.92
C GLY A 40 -20.45 12.65 20.79
N ASN A 41 -20.50 12.07 21.99
CA ASN A 41 -21.61 12.29 22.92
C ASN A 41 -21.63 13.70 23.52
N TYR A 42 -20.48 14.39 23.52
CA TYR A 42 -20.32 15.73 24.11
C TYR A 42 -20.25 16.83 23.05
N LEU A 43 -20.43 16.47 21.78
CA LEU A 43 -20.46 17.44 20.71
C LEU A 43 -21.90 17.86 20.45
N THR A 44 -22.19 19.15 20.70
CA THR A 44 -23.43 19.76 20.22
C THR A 44 -23.21 20.26 18.81
N PHE A 45 -24.14 19.91 17.93
CA PHE A 45 -24.01 20.18 16.50
C PHE A 45 -25.24 20.96 16.06
N GLY A 46 -25.05 22.20 15.62
CA GLY A 46 -26.12 23.02 15.02
C GLY A 46 -26.64 22.41 13.70
N THR A 47 -27.44 23.16 12.95
CA THR A 47 -28.04 22.70 11.67
C THR A 47 -27.04 22.54 10.49
N GLY A 48 -25.73 22.52 10.76
CA GLY A 48 -24.68 22.37 9.76
C GLY A 48 -23.75 21.20 10.06
N ASN A 49 -22.88 20.83 9.10
CA ASN A 49 -21.81 19.86 9.35
C ASN A 49 -20.94 20.39 10.48
N PRO A 50 -20.86 19.69 11.61
CA PRO A 50 -20.03 20.18 12.68
C PRO A 50 -18.57 20.12 12.29
N ARG A 51 -17.82 21.08 12.82
CA ARG A 51 -16.39 21.24 12.58
C ARG A 51 -15.75 21.57 13.89
N LEU A 52 -14.53 21.12 14.06
CA LEU A 52 -13.74 21.35 15.24
C LEU A 52 -12.41 21.90 14.76
N PHE A 53 -11.93 22.97 15.40
CA PHE A 53 -10.66 23.59 15.01
C PHE A 53 -9.71 23.57 16.20
N MET A 54 -8.67 22.75 16.11
CA MET A 54 -7.54 22.77 17.04
C MET A 54 -6.44 23.68 16.49
N LEU A 55 -6.51 24.98 16.76
CA LEU A 55 -5.43 25.91 16.41
C LEU A 55 -4.23 25.69 17.35
N SER A 56 -3.43 24.66 17.10
CA SER A 56 -2.14 24.52 17.75
C SER A 56 -1.02 24.93 16.79
N ASP A 57 0.01 25.56 17.34
CA ASP A 57 1.32 25.53 16.71
C ASP A 57 1.82 24.07 16.61
N SER A 58 2.99 23.85 16.00
CA SER A 58 3.61 22.51 16.01
C SER A 58 3.63 21.96 17.43
N GLY A 59 3.19 20.72 17.63
CA GLY A 59 2.94 20.16 18.95
C GLY A 59 3.07 18.65 18.99
N SER A 60 3.56 18.15 20.12
CA SER A 60 3.69 16.73 20.42
C SER A 60 2.67 16.36 21.49
N PHE A 61 1.65 15.61 21.12
CA PHE A 61 0.59 15.19 22.02
C PHE A 61 0.74 13.72 22.38
N GLY A 62 -0.01 13.28 23.38
CA GLY A 62 -0.24 11.87 23.66
C GLY A 62 -1.06 11.23 22.53
N LYS A 63 -2.03 10.38 22.90
CA LYS A 63 -2.93 9.78 21.94
C LYS A 63 -4.00 10.77 21.48
N LEU A 64 -4.33 10.72 20.19
CA LEU A 64 -5.59 11.25 19.67
C LEU A 64 -6.63 10.12 19.70
N ILE A 65 -7.69 10.32 20.47
CA ILE A 65 -8.77 9.34 20.64
C ILE A 65 -10.05 9.97 20.10
N LEU A 66 -10.62 9.34 19.08
CA LEU A 66 -11.86 9.75 18.43
C LEU A 66 -12.91 8.69 18.77
N GLN A 67 -13.92 9.03 19.56
CA GLN A 67 -14.89 8.05 20.06
C GLN A 67 -16.34 8.49 20.03
N ASN A 68 -17.27 7.54 20.10
CA ASN A 68 -18.69 7.78 20.40
C ASN A 68 -19.41 8.74 19.44
N PHE A 69 -19.00 8.76 18.19
CA PHE A 69 -19.84 9.37 17.17
C PHE A 69 -21.10 8.51 17.10
N ASN A 70 -22.27 9.12 17.26
CA ASN A 70 -23.56 8.50 17.02
C ASN A 70 -24.30 9.43 16.06
N SER A 71 -24.57 8.99 14.83
CA SER A 71 -25.38 9.75 13.90
C SER A 71 -26.84 9.32 14.05
N GLY A 72 -27.69 10.27 14.41
CA GLY A 72 -29.00 10.35 13.77
C GLY A 72 -28.86 10.49 12.25
N THR A 73 -29.91 10.88 11.55
CA THR A 73 -30.03 10.85 10.07
C THR A 73 -29.05 11.72 9.25
N SER A 74 -27.98 12.29 9.83
CA SER A 74 -26.99 13.13 9.13
C SER A 74 -25.54 12.75 9.46
N SER A 75 -24.70 12.66 8.41
CA SER A 75 -23.25 12.46 8.53
C SER A 75 -22.62 13.60 9.34
N LYS A 76 -21.98 13.27 10.46
CA LYS A 76 -21.23 14.23 11.27
C LYS A 76 -19.74 14.06 10.97
N SER A 77 -19.05 15.17 10.73
CA SER A 77 -17.59 15.22 10.57
C SER A 77 -16.95 15.86 11.78
N ILE A 78 -15.76 15.42 12.17
CA ILE A 78 -14.82 16.23 12.95
C ILE A 78 -13.74 16.68 12.01
N GLN A 79 -13.11 17.80 12.33
CA GLN A 79 -11.90 18.26 11.67
C GLN A 79 -10.85 18.55 12.74
N LEU A 80 -9.58 18.45 12.39
CA LEU A 80 -8.46 18.89 13.20
C LEU A 80 -7.64 19.75 12.27
N ALA A 81 -7.42 21.03 12.55
CA ALA A 81 -6.86 21.96 11.56
C ALA A 81 -5.80 22.85 12.21
N THR A 82 -4.61 22.90 11.64
CA THR A 82 -3.50 23.76 12.08
C THR A 82 -3.57 25.13 11.40
N PRO A 83 -2.91 26.19 11.93
CA PRO A 83 -2.84 27.54 11.34
C PRO A 83 -1.59 27.82 10.47
N ALA A 84 -0.52 27.00 10.51
CA ALA A 84 0.63 27.06 9.56
C ALA A 84 1.06 25.66 9.03
N SER A 85 2.14 25.59 8.23
CA SER A 85 2.86 24.37 7.79
C SER A 85 3.52 23.60 8.95
N ASN A 86 2.72 23.27 9.96
CA ASN A 86 3.18 22.71 11.22
C ASN A 86 3.31 21.20 11.18
N THR A 87 4.02 20.64 12.16
CA THR A 87 4.05 19.21 12.41
C THR A 87 3.21 18.90 13.64
N LEU A 88 2.23 18.01 13.49
CA LEU A 88 1.49 17.42 14.60
C LEU A 88 2.02 16.03 14.87
N THR A 89 2.46 15.80 16.10
CA THR A 89 2.96 14.49 16.55
C THR A 89 2.01 13.92 17.58
N PHE A 90 1.67 12.65 17.46
CA PHE A 90 0.87 11.89 18.42
C PHE A 90 1.62 10.62 18.82
N THR A 91 1.40 10.10 20.02
CA THR A 91 1.92 8.78 20.41
C THR A 91 1.08 7.63 19.85
N GLY A 92 -0.13 7.92 19.37
CA GLY A 92 -1.04 6.96 18.73
C GLY A 92 -2.34 7.65 18.29
N ILE A 93 -3.07 7.02 17.37
CA ILE A 93 -4.41 7.47 16.98
C ILE A 93 -5.38 6.31 17.15
N ASP A 94 -6.40 6.46 17.98
CA ASP A 94 -7.44 5.46 18.18
C ASP A 94 -8.80 6.05 17.74
N PHE A 95 -9.43 5.45 16.74
CA PHE A 95 -10.79 5.75 16.31
C PHE A 95 -11.72 4.63 16.77
N VAL A 96 -12.32 4.82 17.95
CA VAL A 96 -13.16 3.84 18.66
C VAL A 96 -14.63 4.11 18.33
N ARG A 97 -15.30 3.20 17.64
CA ARG A 97 -16.68 3.43 17.22
C ARG A 97 -17.67 2.94 18.28
N ASN A 98 -18.83 3.59 18.32
CA ASN A 98 -20.04 3.03 18.93
C ASN A 98 -21.13 2.98 17.85
N ALA A 99 -22.05 2.02 17.99
CA ALA A 99 -23.00 1.63 16.95
C ALA A 99 -23.75 2.83 16.32
N ASN A 100 -23.62 2.97 14.99
CA ASN A 100 -24.27 3.98 14.11
C ASN A 100 -23.62 5.36 14.05
N SER A 101 -22.64 5.58 13.16
CA SER A 101 -22.15 6.95 12.87
C SER A 101 -21.17 7.18 11.71
N GLY A 102 -21.40 8.30 11.00
CA GLY A 102 -20.47 9.42 10.69
C GLY A 102 -19.07 9.18 10.09
N ASN A 103 -18.60 10.13 9.26
CA ASN A 103 -17.21 10.16 8.77
C ASN A 103 -16.35 10.94 9.78
N ALA A 104 -15.24 10.39 10.26
CA ALA A 104 -14.24 11.16 10.99
C ALA A 104 -13.17 11.67 10.03
N VAL A 105 -13.04 13.00 9.91
CA VAL A 105 -12.07 13.63 9.02
C VAL A 105 -10.94 14.24 9.86
N ILE A 106 -9.75 13.68 9.81
CA ILE A 106 -8.54 14.37 10.27
C ILE A 106 -8.14 15.36 9.16
N GLY A 107 -8.90 16.44 9.05
CA GLY A 107 -8.79 17.43 7.99
C GLY A 107 -7.71 18.47 8.27
N LEU A 108 -6.43 18.12 8.08
CA LEU A 108 -5.34 19.08 8.28
C LEU A 108 -5.16 19.97 7.05
N THR A 109 -5.50 21.24 7.16
CA THR A 109 -4.91 22.27 6.29
C THR A 109 -4.82 23.58 7.01
N THR A 110 -3.97 24.45 6.46
CA THR A 110 -4.17 25.90 6.39
C THR A 110 -4.39 26.22 4.92
N GLY A 111 -4.66 27.48 4.56
CA GLY A 111 -4.86 27.86 3.15
C GLY A 111 -3.82 27.23 2.20
N VAL A 112 -4.23 27.10 0.93
CA VAL A 112 -3.66 26.37 -0.24
C VAL A 112 -2.12 26.28 -0.47
N SER A 113 -1.27 26.79 0.42
CA SER A 113 0.20 26.75 0.36
C SER A 113 0.91 26.25 1.64
N ALA A 114 0.19 25.97 2.73
CA ALA A 114 0.81 25.59 4.01
C ALA A 114 0.23 24.29 4.63
N GLN A 115 0.50 23.17 3.95
CA GLN A 115 0.10 21.82 4.38
C GLN A 115 0.93 21.32 5.58
N ALA A 116 0.27 20.72 6.56
CA ALA A 116 0.88 20.16 7.76
C ALA A 116 1.45 18.75 7.57
N THR A 117 2.36 18.34 8.44
CA THR A 117 2.85 16.95 8.54
C THR A 117 2.24 16.25 9.75
N ILE A 118 1.82 14.99 9.60
CA ILE A 118 1.33 14.14 10.68
C ILE A 118 2.37 13.11 11.02
N ILE A 119 2.70 13.00 12.30
CA ILE A 119 3.57 11.96 12.83
C ILE A 119 2.80 11.21 13.94
N VAL A 120 2.83 9.89 13.88
CA VAL A 120 2.30 8.99 14.89
C VAL A 120 3.43 8.08 15.34
N ASN A 121 3.94 8.29 16.56
CA ASN A 121 5.04 7.53 17.16
C ASN A 121 4.57 6.20 17.79
N GLY A 122 3.55 5.60 17.18
CA GLY A 122 2.92 4.36 17.61
C GLY A 122 1.93 3.91 16.55
N ASP A 123 0.85 3.25 16.98
CA ASP A 123 -0.13 2.67 16.07
C ASP A 123 -1.26 3.64 15.73
N VAL A 124 -1.87 3.40 14.56
CA VAL A 124 -3.19 3.93 14.20
C VAL A 124 -4.18 2.78 14.23
N ASN A 125 -5.23 2.87 15.04
CA ASN A 125 -6.30 1.89 15.13
C ASN A 125 -7.63 2.53 14.73
N ALA A 126 -8.27 2.03 13.68
CA ALA A 126 -9.56 2.53 13.22
C ALA A 126 -10.64 1.44 13.24
N GLY A 127 -11.57 1.58 14.17
CA GLY A 127 -12.52 0.55 14.55
C GLY A 127 -11.91 -0.47 15.51
N SER A 128 -12.71 -1.48 15.84
CA SER A 128 -12.34 -2.64 16.66
C SER A 128 -12.84 -3.94 16.02
N PRO A 129 -12.18 -5.09 16.24
CA PRO A 129 -12.72 -6.41 15.91
C PRO A 129 -14.14 -6.65 16.46
N ASP A 130 -14.44 -6.05 17.61
CA ASP A 130 -15.69 -6.24 18.36
C ASP A 130 -16.78 -5.23 17.98
N ASP A 131 -16.49 -4.27 17.08
CA ASP A 131 -17.51 -3.35 16.57
C ASP A 131 -18.63 -4.16 15.89
N VAL A 132 -19.90 -3.76 16.06
CA VAL A 132 -21.06 -4.42 15.43
C VAL A 132 -21.92 -3.44 14.62
N GLY A 133 -22.05 -3.69 13.31
CA GLY A 133 -23.14 -3.22 12.45
C GLY A 133 -22.92 -2.00 11.53
N VAL A 134 -21.77 -1.30 11.49
CA VAL A 134 -21.67 -0.02 10.73
C VAL A 134 -20.30 0.26 10.10
N LYS A 135 -20.30 0.85 8.88
CA LYS A 135 -19.11 1.32 8.16
C LYS A 135 -18.78 2.77 8.55
N GLY A 136 -17.55 3.03 8.98
CA GLY A 136 -17.02 4.39 9.22
C GLY A 136 -15.91 4.73 8.22
N ASN A 137 -15.59 6.02 8.09
CA ASN A 137 -14.47 6.51 7.30
C ASN A 137 -13.49 7.26 8.22
N LEU A 138 -12.22 6.88 8.19
CA LEU A 138 -11.09 7.70 8.66
C LEU A 138 -10.53 8.45 7.46
N GLU A 139 -10.50 9.77 7.50
CA GLU A 139 -9.99 10.57 6.37
C GLU A 139 -8.81 11.43 6.82
N PHE A 140 -7.66 11.32 6.17
CA PHE A 140 -6.54 12.25 6.36
C PHE A 140 -6.59 13.33 5.29
N GLY A 141 -7.11 14.51 5.65
CA GLY A 141 -7.40 15.62 4.74
C GLY A 141 -8.81 15.56 4.16
N ALA A 142 -9.23 16.61 3.44
CA ALA A 142 -10.52 16.65 2.76
C ALA A 142 -10.39 16.39 1.25
N GLY A 143 -11.34 15.66 0.67
CA GLY A 143 -11.28 15.23 -0.74
C GLY A 143 -11.48 16.33 -1.78
N GLY A 144 -11.99 17.52 -1.46
CA GLY A 144 -12.24 18.56 -2.47
C GLY A 144 -12.09 19.99 -1.97
N ASP A 145 -11.54 20.86 -2.84
CA ASP A 145 -11.36 22.31 -2.61
C ASP A 145 -12.65 23.07 -2.24
N GLN A 146 -13.83 22.51 -2.54
CA GLN A 146 -15.13 23.20 -2.47
C GLN A 146 -16.08 22.69 -1.38
N THR A 147 -15.87 21.49 -0.83
CA THR A 147 -16.68 21.03 0.32
C THR A 147 -16.37 21.84 1.58
N PHE A 148 -15.19 22.44 1.62
CA PHE A 148 -14.68 23.28 2.69
C PHE A 148 -13.87 24.38 2.02
N SER A 149 -14.37 25.62 1.95
CA SER A 149 -13.68 26.74 1.31
C SER A 149 -12.22 26.86 1.78
N GLY A 150 -11.26 26.39 0.98
CA GLY A 150 -9.82 26.58 1.20
C GLY A 150 -9.03 25.45 1.85
N TRP A 151 -9.56 24.23 1.97
CA TRP A 151 -8.92 23.17 2.79
C TRP A 151 -8.64 21.89 1.98
N GLY A 152 -7.38 21.47 2.00
CA GLY A 152 -6.80 20.32 1.32
C GLY A 152 -6.46 19.17 2.29
N GLY A 153 -5.38 18.45 2.05
CA GLY A 153 -4.87 17.43 2.97
C GLY A 153 -3.43 17.63 3.42
N PRO A 154 -2.93 16.75 4.30
CA PRO A 154 -1.59 16.86 4.85
C PRO A 154 -0.52 16.74 3.76
N LYS A 155 0.66 17.28 4.01
CA LYS A 155 1.84 17.13 3.15
C LYS A 155 2.41 15.72 3.23
N LYS A 156 2.42 15.15 4.44
CA LYS A 156 3.00 13.83 4.74
C LYS A 156 2.33 13.22 5.96
N ILE A 157 2.23 11.90 5.97
CA ILE A 157 1.80 11.09 7.10
C ILE A 157 2.91 10.09 7.43
N SER A 158 3.31 10.00 8.68
CA SER A 158 4.29 9.03 9.17
C SER A 158 3.75 8.33 10.39
N VAL A 159 3.66 7.00 10.34
CA VAL A 159 3.24 6.13 11.43
C VAL A 159 4.41 5.18 11.70
N SER A 160 4.96 5.19 12.91
CA SER A 160 6.11 4.33 13.24
C SER A 160 5.71 2.90 13.54
N GLY A 161 4.49 2.69 14.04
CA GLY A 161 3.91 1.38 14.33
C GLY A 161 3.01 0.86 13.22
N ASP A 162 2.01 0.08 13.63
CA ASP A 162 1.03 -0.55 12.75
C ASP A 162 -0.11 0.41 12.38
N PHE A 163 -0.74 0.14 11.24
CA PHE A 163 -1.93 0.84 10.79
C PHE A 163 -3.06 -0.18 10.63
N ASN A 164 -3.96 -0.21 11.60
CA ASN A 164 -5.02 -1.21 11.72
C ASN A 164 -6.39 -0.64 11.32
N LEU A 165 -7.01 -1.25 10.32
CA LEU A 165 -8.37 -0.94 9.87
C LEU A 165 -9.29 -2.14 10.11
N TYR A 166 -10.26 -1.98 11.01
CA TYR A 166 -11.25 -3.02 11.33
C TYR A 166 -12.59 -2.68 10.69
N GLY A 167 -12.79 -3.11 9.44
CA GLY A 167 -14.00 -2.78 8.66
C GLY A 167 -14.24 -1.27 8.46
N THR A 168 -13.23 -0.44 8.71
CA THR A 168 -13.26 1.03 8.61
C THR A 168 -12.51 1.47 7.36
N ASN A 169 -13.14 2.27 6.50
CA ASN A 169 -12.48 2.78 5.30
C ASN A 169 -11.45 3.85 5.68
N CYS A 170 -10.43 4.01 4.84
CA CYS A 170 -9.42 5.05 5.01
C CYS A 170 -9.26 5.86 3.72
N ASN A 171 -9.15 7.18 3.84
CA ASN A 171 -8.84 8.08 2.74
C ASN A 171 -7.53 8.78 3.03
N PHE A 172 -6.54 8.61 2.15
CA PHE A 172 -5.32 9.40 2.19
C PHE A 172 -5.45 10.53 1.16
N ASN A 173 -5.78 11.74 1.63
CA ASN A 173 -5.87 12.93 0.79
C ASN A 173 -4.55 13.72 0.81
N VAL A 174 -3.41 13.03 0.87
CA VAL A 174 -2.09 13.67 0.95
C VAL A 174 -1.83 14.53 -0.29
N GLY A 175 -1.32 15.74 -0.11
CA GLY A 175 -1.01 16.66 -1.20
C GLY A 175 -2.22 17.31 -1.88
N VAL A 176 -3.45 16.96 -1.51
CA VAL A 176 -4.66 17.63 -2.04
C VAL A 176 -4.65 19.11 -1.63
N GLY A 177 -4.92 20.01 -2.57
CA GLY A 177 -5.03 21.45 -2.32
C GLY A 177 -3.71 22.24 -2.26
N SER A 178 -2.56 21.63 -2.58
CA SER A 178 -1.29 22.36 -2.69
C SER A 178 -1.21 23.19 -3.99
N GLU A 179 -0.65 24.40 -3.92
CA GLU A 179 -0.38 25.26 -5.09
C GLU A 179 0.52 24.58 -6.15
N ASP A 180 1.34 23.61 -5.74
CA ASP A 180 2.23 22.81 -6.59
C ASP A 180 1.60 21.48 -7.06
N GLY A 181 0.40 21.14 -6.59
CA GLY A 181 -0.35 19.96 -7.04
C GLY A 181 0.19 18.60 -6.68
N ASN A 182 1.26 18.57 -5.92
CA ASN A 182 1.91 17.37 -5.47
C ASN A 182 2.71 17.71 -4.20
N SER A 183 3.06 16.72 -3.40
CA SER A 183 4.17 16.85 -2.44
C SER A 183 5.52 17.05 -3.16
N GLY A 184 5.56 16.85 -4.49
CA GLY A 184 6.63 17.17 -5.44
C GLY A 184 7.87 16.27 -5.34
N ASN A 185 8.10 15.68 -4.17
CA ASN A 185 9.39 15.08 -3.78
C ASN A 185 9.24 13.67 -3.20
N ALA A 186 8.07 13.03 -3.35
CA ALA A 186 7.88 11.67 -2.83
C ALA A 186 8.72 10.66 -3.61
N THR A 187 9.55 9.93 -2.87
CA THR A 187 10.39 8.84 -3.38
C THR A 187 10.10 7.56 -2.61
N TYR A 188 10.69 6.44 -3.02
CA TYR A 188 10.59 5.20 -2.25
C TYR A 188 11.20 5.34 -0.84
N ASP A 189 12.25 6.16 -0.69
CA ASP A 189 12.92 6.42 0.60
C ASP A 189 12.27 7.52 1.44
N ASN A 190 11.48 8.39 0.81
CA ASN A 190 10.72 9.44 1.46
C ASN A 190 9.29 9.45 0.93
N PRO A 191 8.48 8.43 1.31
CA PRO A 191 7.11 8.33 0.83
C PRO A 191 6.21 9.43 1.43
N ASP A 192 5.11 9.73 0.76
CA ASP A 192 4.04 10.62 1.24
C ASP A 192 3.37 10.06 2.50
N ILE A 193 3.24 8.73 2.52
CA ILE A 193 2.64 7.97 3.60
C ILE A 193 3.65 6.90 3.99
N SER A 194 4.15 6.95 5.22
CA SER A 194 5.06 5.95 5.76
C SER A 194 4.36 5.22 6.89
N ILE A 195 4.26 3.89 6.80
CA ILE A 195 3.80 3.01 7.87
C ILE A 195 4.96 2.06 8.18
N GLY A 196 5.60 2.24 9.33
CA GLY A 196 6.79 1.49 9.74
C GLY A 196 6.49 0.02 10.03
N GLY A 197 5.32 -0.26 10.59
CA GLY A 197 4.80 -1.59 10.84
C GLY A 197 3.90 -2.11 9.73
N VAL A 198 2.93 -2.93 10.11
CA VAL A 198 2.01 -3.60 9.21
C VAL A 198 0.80 -2.71 8.91
N PHE A 199 0.44 -2.60 7.63
CA PHE A 199 -0.87 -2.11 7.22
C PHE A 199 -1.85 -3.29 7.22
N ASN A 200 -2.69 -3.34 8.25
CA ASN A 200 -3.60 -4.45 8.52
C ASN A 200 -5.05 -4.07 8.16
N MET A 201 -5.58 -4.70 7.10
CA MET A 201 -6.94 -4.50 6.60
C MET A 201 -7.86 -5.64 7.05
N ALA A 202 -8.24 -5.61 8.32
CA ALA A 202 -8.97 -6.68 8.98
C ALA A 202 -10.47 -6.68 8.65
N TYR A 203 -11.02 -7.88 8.50
CA TYR A 203 -12.47 -8.08 8.46
C TYR A 203 -13.07 -7.75 9.83
N ALA A 204 -14.09 -6.91 9.84
CA ALA A 204 -14.93 -6.69 11.01
C ALA A 204 -16.31 -6.26 10.53
N ASN A 205 -17.36 -6.46 11.34
CA ASN A 205 -18.70 -5.94 11.00
C ASN A 205 -19.29 -6.44 9.67
N GLY A 206 -18.96 -7.65 9.24
CA GLY A 206 -19.49 -8.16 7.97
C GLY A 206 -18.80 -7.61 6.72
N THR A 207 -17.76 -6.78 6.86
CA THR A 207 -17.12 -6.10 5.73
C THR A 207 -15.60 -6.02 5.91
N TYR A 208 -14.89 -6.00 4.78
CA TYR A 208 -13.52 -5.50 4.76
C TYR A 208 -13.48 -3.99 4.55
N PRO A 209 -12.37 -3.31 4.93
CA PRO A 209 -12.18 -1.89 4.68
C PRO A 209 -11.87 -1.58 3.22
N THR A 210 -12.17 -0.36 2.78
CA THR A 210 -11.70 0.24 1.52
C THR A 210 -10.71 1.37 1.82
N VAL A 211 -9.55 1.35 1.17
CA VAL A 211 -8.50 2.35 1.27
C VAL A 211 -8.37 3.09 -0.04
N PHE A 212 -8.50 4.40 0.02
CA PHE A 212 -8.31 5.29 -1.10
C PHE A 212 -6.91 5.92 -0.99
N LEU A 213 -5.99 5.49 -1.86
CA LEU A 213 -4.62 6.02 -1.93
C LEU A 213 -4.59 7.46 -2.41
N ASN A 214 -5.52 7.77 -3.32
CA ASN A 214 -5.88 9.11 -3.75
C ASN A 214 -7.40 9.21 -3.70
N GLN A 215 -7.92 10.36 -3.29
CA GLN A 215 -9.33 10.71 -3.47
C GLN A 215 -9.49 12.18 -3.82
N ARG A 216 -10.16 12.46 -4.96
CA ARG A 216 -10.56 13.81 -5.38
C ARG A 216 -12.07 13.91 -5.47
N GLY A 217 -12.72 14.80 -4.73
CA GLY A 217 -14.15 15.06 -4.79
C GLY A 217 -14.57 15.77 -6.09
N SER A 218 -15.83 15.56 -6.50
CA SER A 218 -16.40 16.04 -7.78
C SER A 218 -16.59 17.56 -7.92
N GLY A 219 -16.15 18.37 -6.94
CA GLY A 219 -16.49 19.80 -6.83
C GLY A 219 -15.47 20.82 -7.34
N VAL A 220 -14.20 20.46 -7.57
CA VAL A 220 -13.11 21.42 -7.87
C VAL A 220 -13.43 22.26 -9.11
N SER A 221 -13.41 23.60 -9.13
CA SER A 221 -13.78 24.38 -10.33
C SER A 221 -12.92 24.07 -11.58
N ASN A 222 -13.49 24.20 -12.79
CA ASN A 222 -12.92 23.78 -14.09
C ASN A 222 -11.47 24.24 -14.35
N GLY A 223 -10.99 25.32 -13.74
CA GLY A 223 -9.63 25.84 -13.95
C GLY A 223 -8.53 25.20 -13.08
N LEU A 224 -8.88 24.55 -11.96
CA LEU A 224 -7.93 23.92 -11.02
C LEU A 224 -7.90 22.39 -11.15
N ARG A 225 -8.88 21.80 -11.84
CA ARG A 225 -9.00 20.34 -12.07
C ARG A 225 -7.85 19.77 -12.89
N THR A 226 -7.36 20.50 -13.90
CA THR A 226 -6.34 20.07 -14.86
C THR A 226 -4.89 20.33 -14.43
N LYS A 227 -4.66 21.10 -13.36
CA LYS A 227 -3.32 21.58 -13.01
C LYS A 227 -2.47 20.58 -12.21
N TYR A 228 -3.08 19.58 -11.57
CA TYR A 228 -2.44 18.82 -10.50
C TYR A 228 -2.69 17.31 -10.63
N ILE A 229 -1.67 16.56 -11.05
CA ILE A 229 -1.64 15.10 -11.08
C ILE A 229 -1.22 14.63 -9.69
N LEU A 230 -2.09 13.90 -8.98
CA LEU A 230 -1.73 13.32 -7.69
C LEU A 230 -0.83 12.11 -7.91
N ASN A 231 0.37 12.14 -7.34
CA ASN A 231 1.30 11.02 -7.38
C ASN A 231 1.66 10.65 -5.95
N THR A 232 1.10 9.56 -5.46
CA THR A 232 1.27 9.16 -4.06
C THR A 232 2.20 7.97 -3.95
N VAL A 233 3.19 8.06 -3.07
CA VAL A 233 4.00 6.92 -2.65
C VAL A 233 3.62 6.55 -1.23
N ILE A 234 3.14 5.32 -1.04
CA ILE A 234 2.93 4.73 0.28
C ILE A 234 3.98 3.64 0.53
N GLY A 235 4.73 3.77 1.62
CA GLY A 235 5.66 2.75 2.10
C GLY A 235 5.09 2.06 3.33
N VAL A 236 5.09 0.72 3.32
CA VAL A 236 4.57 -0.10 4.43
C VAL A 236 5.59 -1.17 4.85
N GLY A 237 5.69 -1.47 6.14
CA GLY A 237 6.48 -2.59 6.66
C GLY A 237 5.87 -3.97 6.37
N GLY A 238 4.63 -4.01 5.88
CA GLY A 238 3.92 -5.20 5.42
C GLY A 238 2.47 -4.87 5.10
N LEU A 239 1.84 -5.62 4.20
CA LEU A 239 0.39 -5.50 3.93
C LEU A 239 -0.30 -6.83 4.23
N GLN A 240 -1.38 -6.79 5.00
CA GLN A 240 -2.17 -7.99 5.30
C GLN A 240 -3.67 -7.74 5.40
N GLY A 241 -4.47 -8.81 5.36
CA GLY A 241 -5.93 -8.76 5.45
C GLY A 241 -6.61 -8.93 4.09
N GLY A 242 -7.80 -8.34 3.87
CA GLY A 242 -8.65 -8.74 2.73
C GLY A 242 -9.55 -7.67 2.10
N GLY A 243 -9.27 -6.38 2.27
CA GLY A 243 -10.11 -5.31 1.74
C GLY A 243 -9.79 -4.82 0.33
N VAL A 244 -10.15 -3.58 0.01
CA VAL A 244 -9.92 -2.98 -1.31
C VAL A 244 -8.97 -1.81 -1.16
N ILE A 245 -7.88 -1.80 -1.91
CA ILE A 245 -7.00 -0.65 -2.08
C ILE A 245 -7.24 -0.09 -3.47
N THR A 246 -7.47 1.22 -3.59
CA THR A 246 -7.78 1.84 -4.87
C THR A 246 -7.25 3.26 -5.00
N ASN A 247 -6.84 3.60 -6.21
CA ASN A 247 -6.45 4.95 -6.60
C ASN A 247 -7.68 5.69 -7.17
N ASN A 248 -8.47 6.33 -6.30
CA ASN A 248 -9.74 6.95 -6.68
C ASN A 248 -9.56 8.38 -7.20
N THR A 249 -9.30 8.53 -8.51
CA THR A 249 -9.17 9.83 -9.16
C THR A 249 -10.50 10.42 -9.65
N ASN A 250 -11.63 9.77 -9.32
CA ASN A 250 -13.01 10.21 -9.59
C ASN A 250 -13.26 10.59 -11.07
N ASN A 251 -13.20 9.59 -11.94
CA ASN A 251 -13.55 9.71 -13.35
C ASN A 251 -15.08 9.74 -13.57
N THR A 252 -15.74 10.86 -13.27
CA THR A 252 -17.13 11.10 -13.73
C THR A 252 -17.11 11.95 -14.99
N ALA A 253 -17.36 11.32 -16.14
CA ALA A 253 -17.77 11.89 -17.45
C ALA A 253 -16.87 12.97 -18.11
N TYR A 254 -15.89 13.53 -17.41
CA TYR A 254 -15.18 14.73 -17.85
C TYR A 254 -13.66 14.58 -18.04
N ASN A 255 -13.06 13.38 -17.98
CA ASN A 255 -11.64 13.15 -18.38
C ASN A 255 -10.57 13.97 -17.60
N TRP A 256 -10.78 14.35 -16.34
CA TRP A 256 -9.89 15.32 -15.65
C TRP A 256 -9.30 14.86 -14.30
N GLY A 257 -9.24 13.55 -14.04
CA GLY A 257 -8.54 12.97 -12.89
C GLY A 257 -7.42 12.04 -13.36
N LYS A 258 -6.18 12.55 -13.44
CA LYS A 258 -4.98 11.73 -13.62
C LYS A 258 -4.33 11.54 -12.26
N GLY A 259 -3.82 10.35 -11.98
CA GLY A 259 -3.08 10.13 -10.74
C GLY A 259 -2.39 8.78 -10.70
N SER A 260 -1.18 8.75 -10.17
CA SER A 260 -0.46 7.50 -9.96
C SER A 260 -0.32 7.20 -8.48
N ALA A 261 -0.31 5.92 -8.14
CA ALA A 261 0.01 5.46 -6.80
C ALA A 261 1.13 4.42 -6.88
N LYS A 262 2.03 4.42 -5.90
CA LYS A 262 3.06 3.40 -5.70
C LYS A 262 2.90 2.83 -4.30
N ILE A 263 2.75 1.52 -4.23
CA ILE A 263 2.77 0.77 -2.96
C ILE A 263 4.14 0.13 -2.83
N VAL A 264 4.89 0.55 -1.82
CA VAL A 264 6.26 0.10 -1.55
C VAL A 264 6.25 -0.80 -0.32
N PHE A 265 6.59 -2.07 -0.51
CA PHE A 265 6.69 -3.07 0.54
C PHE A 265 8.13 -3.10 1.09
N ASN A 266 8.29 -2.73 2.36
CA ASN A 266 9.54 -2.68 3.11
C ASN A 266 9.63 -3.81 4.14
N ASN A 267 9.05 -4.96 3.82
CA ASN A 267 8.93 -6.11 4.71
C ASN A 267 10.28 -6.47 5.35
N ALA A 268 10.30 -6.56 6.68
CA ALA A 268 11.51 -6.88 7.42
C ALA A 268 12.01 -8.29 7.10
N LYS A 269 13.32 -8.53 7.23
CA LYS A 269 13.92 -9.85 7.03
C LYS A 269 13.22 -10.91 7.90
N GLY A 270 12.88 -12.04 7.29
CA GLY A 270 12.21 -13.15 7.97
C GLY A 270 10.71 -12.93 8.26
N SER A 271 10.15 -11.77 7.88
CA SER A 271 8.71 -11.55 7.91
C SER A 271 8.03 -12.03 6.62
N SER A 272 6.78 -12.45 6.75
CA SER A 272 5.91 -12.80 5.61
C SER A 272 4.52 -12.29 5.90
N TYR A 273 3.98 -11.47 4.98
CA TYR A 273 2.65 -10.89 5.11
C TYR A 273 1.79 -11.25 3.90
N THR A 274 0.52 -11.56 4.16
CA THR A 274 -0.43 -12.01 3.14
C THR A 274 -1.63 -11.09 3.08
N PHE A 275 -1.88 -10.55 1.88
CA PHE A 275 -3.06 -9.79 1.54
C PHE A 275 -3.91 -10.53 0.53
N SER A 276 -5.14 -10.83 0.90
CA SER A 276 -6.13 -11.59 0.13
C SER A 276 -7.22 -10.70 -0.49
N GLY A 277 -7.01 -9.39 -0.46
CA GLY A 277 -7.95 -8.38 -0.95
C GLY A 277 -7.68 -7.92 -2.38
N GLN A 278 -8.27 -6.80 -2.78
CA GLN A 278 -8.16 -6.23 -4.12
C GLN A 278 -7.21 -5.03 -4.16
N ILE A 279 -6.44 -4.89 -5.25
CA ILE A 279 -5.65 -3.70 -5.55
C ILE A 279 -6.02 -3.24 -6.95
N ASN A 280 -6.62 -2.04 -7.04
CA ASN A 280 -7.25 -1.56 -8.27
C ASN A 280 -6.77 -0.15 -8.66
N ASP A 281 -6.58 0.08 -9.95
CA ASP A 281 -6.31 1.41 -10.49
C ASP A 281 -7.44 2.41 -10.23
N ASP A 282 -8.71 1.99 -10.14
CA ASP A 282 -9.85 2.87 -9.81
C ASP A 282 -11.04 2.04 -9.29
N THR A 283 -11.91 2.70 -8.52
CA THR A 283 -13.18 2.23 -7.95
C THR A 283 -14.25 1.84 -8.97
N LYS A 284 -14.20 2.39 -10.19
CA LYS A 284 -15.26 2.24 -11.22
C LYS A 284 -14.87 1.40 -12.43
N LYS A 285 -13.65 0.88 -12.49
CA LYS A 285 -13.18 0.15 -13.67
C LYS A 285 -13.54 -1.34 -13.56
N THR A 286 -14.52 -1.77 -14.36
CA THR A 286 -14.76 -3.19 -14.70
C THR A 286 -13.97 -3.64 -15.94
N SER A 287 -13.18 -2.73 -16.54
CA SER A 287 -12.28 -2.96 -17.69
C SER A 287 -11.36 -1.74 -17.86
N ILE A 288 -10.11 -1.90 -18.32
CA ILE A 288 -9.11 -0.82 -18.50
C ILE A 288 -9.26 -0.15 -19.87
N PRO A 289 -9.63 1.15 -19.99
CA PRO A 289 -9.68 1.80 -21.30
C PRO A 289 -8.82 3.07 -21.42
N THR A 290 -8.21 3.61 -20.35
CA THR A 290 -7.40 4.84 -20.41
C THR A 290 -6.22 4.84 -19.42
N THR A 291 -5.04 5.17 -19.93
CA THR A 291 -3.67 5.04 -19.38
C THR A 291 -3.29 6.04 -18.28
N GLU A 292 -4.24 6.68 -17.61
CA GLU A 292 -3.97 7.90 -16.83
C GLU A 292 -4.14 7.77 -15.31
N THR A 293 -4.72 6.66 -14.84
CA THR A 293 -4.73 6.30 -13.42
C THR A 293 -4.15 4.90 -13.27
N VAL A 294 -3.03 4.81 -12.56
CA VAL A 294 -2.22 3.59 -12.46
C VAL A 294 -1.72 3.38 -11.04
N THR A 295 -1.62 2.13 -10.63
CA THR A 295 -1.01 1.70 -9.37
C THR A 295 0.16 0.79 -9.68
N LYS A 296 1.33 1.11 -9.13
CA LYS A 296 2.56 0.31 -9.23
C LYS A 296 2.86 -0.37 -7.90
N LEU A 297 3.32 -1.61 -7.97
CA LEU A 297 3.80 -2.35 -6.80
C LEU A 297 5.32 -2.38 -6.80
N VAL A 298 5.92 -2.19 -5.63
CA VAL A 298 7.37 -2.17 -5.45
C VAL A 298 7.76 -3.00 -4.24
N MET A 299 8.60 -4.01 -4.41
CA MET A 299 9.15 -4.81 -3.33
C MET A 299 10.61 -4.40 -3.05
N ARG A 300 10.86 -3.84 -1.85
CA ARG A 300 12.17 -3.32 -1.41
C ARG A 300 12.68 -3.93 -0.11
N GLY A 301 11.78 -4.45 0.71
CA GLY A 301 12.13 -5.14 1.95
C GLY A 301 12.86 -6.45 1.71
N GLU A 302 13.51 -6.99 2.74
CA GLU A 302 14.16 -8.31 2.73
C GLU A 302 13.17 -9.47 2.98
N GLY A 303 11.97 -9.17 3.47
CA GLY A 303 10.93 -10.14 3.79
C GLY A 303 10.14 -10.63 2.58
N THR A 304 8.96 -11.20 2.84
CA THR A 304 8.05 -11.70 1.82
C THR A 304 6.72 -10.95 1.85
N GLN A 305 6.24 -10.49 0.70
CA GLN A 305 4.87 -10.02 0.50
C GLN A 305 4.13 -10.99 -0.40
N ILE A 306 2.98 -11.48 0.07
CA ILE A 306 2.09 -12.37 -0.67
C ILE A 306 0.81 -11.61 -0.96
N LEU A 307 0.45 -11.56 -2.23
CA LEU A 307 -0.73 -10.90 -2.74
C LEU A 307 -1.62 -11.95 -3.41
N GLU A 308 -2.46 -12.60 -2.60
CA GLU A 308 -3.23 -13.78 -3.00
C GLU A 308 -4.67 -13.48 -3.44
N GLY A 309 -5.09 -12.21 -3.35
CA GLY A 309 -6.41 -11.78 -3.76
C GLY A 309 -6.74 -12.13 -5.21
N GLU A 310 -8.01 -12.47 -5.46
CA GLU A 310 -8.46 -12.94 -6.77
C GLU A 310 -8.63 -11.83 -7.82
N THR A 311 -8.70 -10.57 -7.38
CA THR A 311 -8.95 -9.41 -8.26
C THR A 311 -7.84 -8.40 -8.07
N MET A 312 -6.92 -8.37 -9.02
CA MET A 312 -5.77 -7.47 -9.02
C MET A 312 -5.80 -6.67 -10.32
N LEU A 313 -6.43 -5.51 -10.28
CA LEU A 313 -6.71 -4.70 -11.47
C LEU A 313 -5.83 -3.45 -11.49
N PHE A 314 -4.52 -3.64 -11.38
CA PHE A 314 -3.53 -2.57 -11.46
C PHE A 314 -2.69 -2.68 -12.74
N SER A 315 -2.29 -1.55 -13.31
CA SER A 315 -1.54 -1.49 -14.58
C SER A 315 -0.24 -0.67 -14.55
N GLY A 316 0.18 -0.20 -13.37
CA GLY A 316 1.37 0.65 -13.22
C GLY A 316 2.71 -0.10 -13.19
N GLY A 317 2.70 -1.42 -13.26
CA GLY A 317 3.89 -2.28 -13.22
C GLY A 317 4.14 -2.92 -11.85
N VAL A 318 5.11 -3.84 -11.87
CA VAL A 318 5.71 -4.45 -10.68
C VAL A 318 7.22 -4.22 -10.75
N GLU A 319 7.81 -3.79 -9.64
CA GLU A 319 9.26 -3.65 -9.49
C GLU A 319 9.75 -4.42 -8.27
N VAL A 320 10.72 -5.31 -8.46
CA VAL A 320 11.30 -6.10 -7.37
C VAL A 320 12.77 -5.74 -7.25
N GLN A 321 13.11 -5.11 -6.13
CA GLN A 321 14.48 -4.71 -5.80
C GLN A 321 15.13 -5.67 -4.80
N ASN A 322 14.36 -6.22 -3.86
CA ASN A 322 14.83 -7.12 -2.82
C ASN A 322 13.68 -8.00 -2.30
N GLY A 323 13.98 -8.96 -1.41
CA GLY A 323 12.99 -9.80 -0.76
C GLY A 323 12.22 -10.68 -1.74
N THR A 324 11.00 -11.06 -1.39
CA THR A 324 10.12 -11.89 -2.23
C THR A 324 8.75 -11.25 -2.40
N LEU A 325 8.29 -11.11 -3.64
CA LEU A 325 6.91 -10.75 -3.97
C LEU A 325 6.22 -11.93 -4.65
N LYS A 326 5.12 -12.39 -4.08
CA LYS A 326 4.23 -13.37 -4.70
C LYS A 326 2.93 -12.71 -5.13
N LEU A 327 2.55 -12.87 -6.39
CA LEU A 327 1.32 -12.33 -6.96
C LEU A 327 0.41 -13.47 -7.42
N ASN A 328 -0.89 -13.39 -7.15
CA ASN A 328 -1.84 -14.36 -7.69
C ASN A 328 -2.06 -14.15 -9.18
N TYR A 329 -1.77 -15.17 -9.98
CA TYR A 329 -1.88 -15.15 -11.44
C TYR A 329 -3.31 -15.32 -11.95
N LYS A 330 -4.33 -15.28 -11.07
CA LYS A 330 -5.73 -15.53 -11.46
C LYS A 330 -6.30 -14.44 -12.38
N ASP A 331 -5.77 -13.22 -12.30
CA ASP A 331 -6.23 -12.09 -13.11
C ASP A 331 -5.50 -12.06 -14.46
N ALA A 332 -6.26 -11.97 -15.57
CA ALA A 332 -5.70 -11.93 -16.93
C ALA A 332 -5.34 -10.50 -17.39
N THR A 333 -5.42 -9.50 -16.51
CA THR A 333 -5.07 -8.12 -16.82
C THR A 333 -3.57 -7.96 -17.09
N ASN A 334 -3.21 -7.08 -18.04
CA ASN A 334 -1.81 -6.68 -18.21
C ASN A 334 -1.42 -5.70 -17.10
N HIS A 335 -0.41 -6.06 -16.32
CA HIS A 335 0.00 -5.30 -15.15
C HIS A 335 0.98 -4.16 -15.44
N GLY A 336 1.29 -3.84 -16.69
CA GLY A 336 2.38 -2.93 -17.06
C GLY A 336 3.72 -3.66 -17.15
N ASP A 337 4.84 -3.00 -16.86
CA ASP A 337 6.16 -3.64 -16.90
C ASP A 337 6.47 -4.41 -15.61
N LEU A 338 7.12 -5.57 -15.74
CA LEU A 338 7.82 -6.25 -14.65
C LEU A 338 9.29 -5.84 -14.69
N THR A 339 9.78 -5.15 -13.65
CA THR A 339 11.18 -4.74 -13.51
C THR A 339 11.83 -5.55 -12.39
N MET A 340 12.82 -6.36 -12.73
CA MET A 340 13.60 -7.17 -11.78
C MET A 340 14.97 -6.54 -11.61
N ILE A 341 15.23 -5.94 -10.46
CA ILE A 341 16.54 -5.40 -10.07
C ILE A 341 17.25 -6.38 -9.13
N GLY A 342 16.48 -7.10 -8.32
CA GLY A 342 16.96 -8.10 -7.37
C GLY A 342 15.78 -8.91 -6.81
N GLY A 343 15.97 -9.53 -5.65
CA GLY A 343 14.90 -10.25 -4.94
C GLY A 343 14.32 -11.42 -5.73
N ARG A 344 13.05 -11.77 -5.43
CA ARG A 344 12.31 -12.86 -6.06
C ARG A 344 10.89 -12.45 -6.44
N PHE A 345 10.44 -12.88 -7.61
CA PHE A 345 9.06 -12.74 -8.06
C PHE A 345 8.48 -14.11 -8.41
N GLY A 346 7.21 -14.37 -8.10
CA GLY A 346 6.55 -15.61 -8.52
C GLY A 346 5.07 -15.65 -8.19
N ASN A 347 4.43 -16.78 -8.49
CA ASN A 347 3.02 -17.02 -8.21
C ASN A 347 2.78 -17.39 -6.74
N VAL A 348 1.56 -17.23 -6.26
CA VAL A 348 1.16 -17.72 -4.93
C VAL A 348 0.98 -19.24 -4.92
N SER A 349 1.38 -19.90 -3.82
CA SER A 349 1.22 -21.33 -3.65
C SER A 349 -0.26 -21.70 -3.55
N GLY A 350 -0.83 -22.25 -4.63
CA GLY A 350 -2.25 -22.63 -4.68
C GLY A 350 -3.10 -21.80 -5.65
N SER A 351 -2.51 -20.86 -6.39
CA SER A 351 -3.20 -20.23 -7.52
C SER A 351 -3.69 -21.31 -8.48
N SER A 352 -4.94 -21.19 -8.93
CA SER A 352 -5.53 -22.04 -9.98
C SER A 352 -5.11 -21.61 -11.39
N SER A 353 -4.40 -20.50 -11.51
CA SER A 353 -3.86 -20.00 -12.77
C SER A 353 -2.34 -20.14 -12.79
N THR A 354 -1.83 -20.40 -13.98
CA THR A 354 -0.41 -20.56 -14.28
C THR A 354 0.11 -19.42 -15.12
N ASN A 355 -0.64 -18.33 -15.32
CA ASN A 355 -0.26 -17.29 -16.27
C ASN A 355 -0.46 -15.89 -15.73
N VAL A 356 0.53 -15.03 -15.92
CA VAL A 356 0.43 -13.59 -15.60
C VAL A 356 0.86 -12.77 -16.81
N ASN A 357 0.22 -11.61 -17.00
CA ASN A 357 0.45 -10.77 -18.17
C ASN A 357 1.17 -9.47 -17.79
N PHE A 358 2.25 -9.16 -18.50
CA PHE A 358 2.99 -7.91 -18.43
C PHE A 358 3.23 -7.35 -19.83
N THR A 359 3.62 -6.08 -19.91
CA THR A 359 4.03 -5.43 -21.16
C THR A 359 5.47 -5.84 -21.48
N ASN A 360 6.44 -5.49 -20.64
CA ASN A 360 7.82 -5.97 -20.76
C ASN A 360 8.28 -6.67 -19.47
N LEU A 361 9.31 -7.50 -19.59
CA LEU A 361 10.14 -7.92 -18.46
C LEU A 361 11.52 -7.29 -18.64
N ILE A 362 11.89 -6.38 -17.73
CA ILE A 362 13.18 -5.70 -17.72
C ILE A 362 14.00 -6.30 -16.59
N TYR A 363 15.08 -7.02 -16.91
CA TYR A 363 15.84 -7.79 -15.94
C TYR A 363 17.28 -7.29 -15.80
N SER A 364 17.62 -6.92 -14.57
CA SER A 364 18.98 -6.62 -14.12
C SER A 364 19.48 -7.63 -13.08
N GLY A 365 18.60 -8.32 -12.36
CA GLY A 365 18.98 -9.28 -11.33
C GLY A 365 17.79 -9.81 -10.52
N GLY A 366 18.04 -10.80 -9.66
CA GLY A 366 17.01 -11.46 -8.83
C GLY A 366 16.69 -12.87 -9.33
N VAL A 367 15.52 -13.39 -8.97
CA VAL A 367 15.05 -14.72 -9.41
C VAL A 367 13.58 -14.67 -9.81
N ILE A 368 13.27 -15.23 -10.98
CA ILE A 368 11.90 -15.57 -11.36
C ILE A 368 11.59 -16.97 -10.88
N GLU A 369 10.62 -17.11 -9.98
CA GLU A 369 10.15 -18.40 -9.51
C GLU A 369 8.89 -18.83 -10.29
N SER A 370 8.99 -19.97 -10.95
CA SER A 370 7.88 -20.64 -11.62
C SER A 370 7.50 -21.90 -10.85
N ARG A 371 6.21 -22.17 -10.69
CA ARG A 371 5.71 -23.41 -10.09
C ARG A 371 5.42 -24.45 -11.15
N TRP A 372 5.90 -25.66 -10.92
CA TRP A 372 5.49 -26.88 -11.60
C TRP A 372 4.33 -27.53 -10.85
N ASP A 373 3.19 -27.69 -11.52
CA ASP A 373 1.99 -28.30 -10.93
C ASP A 373 1.84 -29.81 -11.21
N GLY A 374 2.81 -30.42 -11.89
CA GLY A 374 2.75 -31.80 -12.39
C GLY A 374 2.37 -31.92 -13.87
N SER A 375 1.95 -30.83 -14.50
CA SER A 375 1.54 -30.80 -15.91
C SER A 375 2.01 -29.55 -16.67
N SER A 376 2.08 -28.41 -16.00
CA SER A 376 2.47 -27.13 -16.56
C SER A 376 3.34 -26.32 -15.61
N LEU A 377 4.16 -25.44 -16.19
CA LEU A 377 4.87 -24.40 -15.46
C LEU A 377 4.03 -23.14 -15.42
N ASP A 378 4.21 -22.34 -14.37
CA ASP A 378 3.79 -20.94 -14.42
C ASP A 378 4.55 -20.22 -15.54
N VAL A 379 3.84 -19.41 -16.33
CA VAL A 379 4.34 -18.67 -17.49
C VAL A 379 4.07 -17.18 -17.34
N ILE A 380 5.10 -16.37 -17.59
CA ILE A 380 4.95 -14.92 -17.74
C ILE A 380 4.69 -14.59 -19.21
N ASN A 381 3.57 -13.98 -19.53
CA ASN A 381 3.23 -13.55 -20.88
C ASN A 381 3.56 -12.07 -21.08
N LEU A 382 4.22 -11.75 -22.19
CA LEU A 382 4.67 -10.41 -22.54
C LEU A 382 4.03 -9.96 -23.85
N SER A 383 3.35 -8.81 -23.85
CA SER A 383 2.87 -8.18 -25.09
C SER A 383 3.95 -7.34 -25.79
N GLY A 384 5.06 -7.07 -25.10
CA GLY A 384 6.25 -6.39 -25.59
C GLY A 384 7.42 -7.36 -25.68
N GLY A 385 8.38 -7.29 -24.76
CA GLY A 385 9.55 -8.18 -24.82
C GLY A 385 10.30 -8.35 -23.51
N LEU A 386 11.25 -9.29 -23.54
CA LEU A 386 12.19 -9.60 -22.47
C LEU A 386 13.51 -8.86 -22.72
N LYS A 387 13.85 -7.89 -21.87
CA LYS A 387 14.94 -6.94 -22.08
C LYS A 387 15.95 -6.97 -20.93
N LYS A 388 17.22 -6.84 -21.26
CA LYS A 388 18.28 -6.55 -20.28
C LYS A 388 18.04 -5.15 -19.70
N GLY A 389 18.07 -5.05 -18.39
CA GLY A 389 18.09 -3.77 -17.70
C GLY A 389 19.48 -3.16 -17.71
N ASP A 390 19.58 -1.86 -17.40
CA ASP A 390 20.83 -1.08 -17.51
C ASP A 390 22.00 -1.63 -16.67
N SER A 391 21.71 -2.45 -15.65
CA SER A 391 22.72 -3.04 -14.76
C SER A 391 23.06 -4.50 -15.09
N PHE A 392 22.48 -5.09 -16.15
CA PHE A 392 22.82 -6.43 -16.60
C PHE A 392 24.11 -6.39 -17.42
N GLY A 393 25.21 -6.87 -16.83
CA GLY A 393 26.56 -6.85 -17.39
C GLY A 393 26.99 -8.15 -18.07
N GLU A 394 28.21 -8.13 -18.60
CA GLU A 394 28.85 -9.33 -19.13
C GLU A 394 29.12 -10.34 -18.00
N GLY A 395 28.66 -11.58 -18.17
CA GLY A 395 28.80 -12.65 -17.18
C GLY A 395 27.66 -12.74 -16.15
N ASP A 396 26.72 -11.79 -16.16
CA ASP A 396 25.50 -11.91 -15.37
C ASP A 396 24.56 -12.99 -15.92
N SER A 397 23.69 -13.52 -15.05
CA SER A 397 22.73 -14.55 -15.43
C SER A 397 21.30 -14.17 -15.03
N PHE A 398 20.37 -14.44 -15.94
CA PHE A 398 18.95 -14.48 -15.67
C PHE A 398 18.64 -15.75 -14.88
N LEU A 399 18.30 -15.60 -13.60
CA LEU A 399 18.05 -16.73 -12.71
C LEU A 399 16.57 -17.10 -12.67
N ILE A 400 16.32 -18.38 -12.86
CA ILE A 400 15.02 -19.01 -12.72
C ILE A 400 15.09 -20.02 -11.58
N ALA A 401 14.03 -20.13 -10.79
CA ALA A 401 13.83 -21.22 -9.86
C ALA A 401 12.52 -21.94 -10.18
N ILE A 402 12.53 -23.27 -10.11
CA ILE A 402 11.31 -24.07 -10.26
C ILE A 402 10.90 -24.63 -8.90
N SER A 403 9.71 -24.28 -8.43
CA SER A 403 9.10 -24.93 -7.27
C SER A 403 8.26 -26.14 -7.70
N GLY A 404 8.15 -27.15 -6.83
CA GLY A 404 7.48 -28.42 -7.14
C GLY A 404 8.47 -29.57 -7.39
N ASP A 405 7.96 -30.69 -7.89
CA ASP A 405 8.77 -31.88 -8.18
C ASP A 405 9.50 -31.74 -9.53
N LEU A 406 10.69 -31.13 -9.49
CA LEU A 406 11.56 -30.97 -10.65
C LEU A 406 11.92 -32.31 -11.32
N GLY A 407 11.97 -33.41 -10.55
CA GLY A 407 12.28 -34.75 -11.06
C GLY A 407 11.28 -35.23 -12.09
N SER A 408 9.99 -34.92 -11.89
CA SER A 408 8.91 -35.26 -12.82
C SER A 408 8.91 -34.42 -14.11
N MET A 409 9.67 -33.33 -14.16
CA MET A 409 9.81 -32.45 -15.33
C MET A 409 11.08 -32.75 -16.15
N LEU A 410 11.95 -33.66 -15.68
CA LEU A 410 13.24 -33.92 -16.33
C LEU A 410 13.07 -34.29 -17.80
N ASN A 411 13.92 -33.71 -18.65
CA ASN A 411 13.94 -33.90 -20.10
C ASN A 411 12.64 -33.50 -20.83
N SER A 412 11.73 -32.79 -20.15
CA SER A 412 10.55 -32.20 -20.76
C SER A 412 10.80 -30.72 -21.02
N GLU A 413 10.64 -30.32 -22.28
CA GLU A 413 10.78 -28.92 -22.66
C GLU A 413 9.48 -28.17 -22.33
N MET A 414 9.59 -27.14 -21.50
CA MET A 414 8.45 -26.36 -21.02
C MET A 414 8.66 -24.87 -21.30
N LYS A 415 7.61 -24.16 -21.70
CA LYS A 415 7.64 -22.69 -21.83
C LYS A 415 7.57 -22.05 -20.45
N ILE A 416 8.37 -21.02 -20.20
CA ILE A 416 8.37 -20.25 -18.93
C ILE A 416 8.13 -18.75 -19.14
N ILE A 417 8.49 -18.21 -20.31
CA ILE A 417 8.11 -16.85 -20.72
C ILE A 417 7.55 -16.93 -22.13
N SER A 418 6.40 -16.31 -22.35
CA SER A 418 5.78 -16.18 -23.67
C SER A 418 5.84 -14.74 -24.14
N TRP A 419 6.03 -14.53 -25.44
CA TRP A 419 5.84 -13.23 -26.07
C TRP A 419 5.18 -13.41 -27.43
N ASP A 420 4.50 -12.36 -27.89
CA ASP A 420 4.02 -12.31 -29.27
C ASP A 420 5.20 -12.39 -30.23
N ASN A 421 5.03 -13.03 -31.39
CA ASN A 421 6.10 -13.25 -32.38
C ASN A 421 6.59 -11.93 -32.99
N LEU A 422 7.38 -11.20 -32.20
CA LEU A 422 7.84 -9.85 -32.41
C LEU A 422 9.31 -9.87 -32.83
N THR A 423 9.67 -9.06 -33.81
CA THR A 423 11.07 -8.82 -34.18
C THR A 423 11.79 -8.20 -32.98
N ASN A 424 12.91 -8.80 -32.55
CA ASN A 424 13.67 -8.38 -31.36
C ASN A 424 12.90 -8.50 -30.03
N ALA A 425 12.10 -9.56 -29.87
CA ALA A 425 11.41 -9.85 -28.62
C ALA A 425 12.35 -9.99 -27.41
N THR A 426 13.64 -10.24 -27.65
CA THR A 426 14.66 -10.26 -26.60
C THR A 426 16.06 -9.86 -27.10
N ASP A 427 16.85 -9.28 -26.21
CA ASP A 427 18.28 -8.97 -26.34
C ASP A 427 19.17 -9.94 -25.51
N PHE A 428 18.57 -11.02 -24.99
CA PHE A 428 19.26 -12.13 -24.37
C PHE A 428 19.71 -13.18 -25.38
N SER A 429 20.67 -13.99 -24.97
CA SER A 429 21.11 -15.22 -25.63
C SER A 429 20.83 -16.43 -24.73
N ASP A 430 20.75 -17.64 -25.27
CA ASP A 430 20.45 -18.86 -24.50
C ASP A 430 21.40 -19.08 -23.31
N SER A 431 22.67 -18.66 -23.44
CA SER A 431 23.68 -18.78 -22.40
C SER A 431 23.51 -17.79 -21.23
N ASP A 432 22.64 -16.79 -21.37
CA ASP A 432 22.41 -15.81 -20.32
C ASP A 432 21.46 -16.36 -19.23
N PHE A 433 20.86 -17.53 -19.41
CA PHE A 433 19.88 -18.10 -18.48
C PHE A 433 20.47 -19.21 -17.62
N SER A 434 20.01 -19.32 -16.38
CA SER A 434 20.44 -20.36 -15.45
C SER A 434 19.31 -20.78 -14.52
N LEU A 435 19.31 -22.07 -14.16
CA LEU A 435 18.41 -22.63 -13.15
C LEU A 435 19.11 -22.60 -11.79
N GLU A 436 18.52 -21.92 -10.81
CA GLU A 436 19.12 -21.74 -9.49
C GLU A 436 19.17 -23.05 -8.69
N ASN A 437 18.14 -23.88 -8.82
CA ASN A 437 17.94 -25.08 -8.01
C ASN A 437 18.05 -26.37 -8.82
N GLY A 438 18.91 -26.40 -9.84
CA GLY A 438 19.19 -27.57 -10.66
C GLY A 438 20.04 -27.24 -11.87
N GLU A 439 20.05 -28.14 -12.85
CA GLU A 439 20.66 -27.90 -14.16
C GLU A 439 19.59 -27.94 -15.24
N ALA A 440 19.72 -27.07 -16.24
CA ALA A 440 18.79 -27.00 -17.35
C ALA A 440 19.45 -26.48 -18.62
N SER A 441 18.89 -26.83 -19.76
CA SER A 441 19.12 -26.13 -21.03
C SER A 441 17.99 -25.14 -21.31
N PHE A 442 18.35 -24.03 -21.95
CA PHE A 442 17.42 -22.98 -22.34
C PHE A 442 17.40 -22.83 -23.86
N ALA A 443 16.23 -22.48 -24.39
CA ALA A 443 16.06 -22.20 -25.81
C ALA A 443 15.14 -20.99 -26.00
N ILE A 444 15.66 -19.93 -26.61
CA ILE A 444 14.88 -18.83 -27.14
C ILE A 444 14.28 -19.27 -28.48
N LYS A 445 12.95 -19.22 -28.57
CA LYS A 445 12.20 -19.46 -29.81
C LYS A 445 11.43 -18.22 -30.23
N SER A 446 10.78 -18.28 -31.39
CA SER A 446 10.00 -17.15 -31.92
C SER A 446 8.89 -16.67 -30.98
N ASP A 447 8.39 -17.54 -30.11
CA ASP A 447 7.20 -17.32 -29.27
C ASP A 447 7.46 -17.42 -27.76
N GLY A 448 8.73 -17.49 -27.33
CA GLY A 448 9.04 -17.57 -25.91
C GLY A 448 10.41 -18.15 -25.56
N LEU A 449 10.68 -18.13 -24.25
CA LEU A 449 11.78 -18.82 -23.59
C LEU A 449 11.30 -20.17 -23.08
N TYR A 450 12.04 -21.22 -23.43
CA TYR A 450 11.79 -22.59 -23.02
C TYR A 450 12.93 -23.09 -22.14
N ILE A 451 12.59 -23.97 -21.20
CA ILE A 451 13.50 -24.63 -20.28
C ILE A 451 13.33 -26.15 -20.38
N THR A 452 14.45 -26.88 -20.34
CA THR A 452 14.47 -28.33 -20.16
C THR A 452 15.37 -28.66 -18.98
N ALA A 453 14.80 -29.11 -17.87
CA ALA A 453 15.58 -29.54 -16.72
C ALA A 453 16.34 -30.83 -17.04
N THR A 454 17.65 -30.85 -16.80
CA THR A 454 18.55 -31.97 -17.14
C THR A 454 19.01 -32.73 -15.90
N ALA A 455 19.11 -32.05 -14.75
CA ALA A 455 19.45 -32.67 -13.49
C ALA A 455 18.79 -31.96 -12.31
N VAL A 456 18.48 -32.75 -11.27
CA VAL A 456 18.10 -32.25 -9.94
C VAL A 456 19.39 -32.18 -9.10
N PRO A 457 19.56 -31.21 -8.18
CA PRO A 457 20.72 -31.16 -7.31
C PRO A 457 20.92 -32.51 -6.61
N GLU A 458 22.11 -33.09 -6.75
CA GLU A 458 22.38 -34.39 -6.14
C GLU A 458 22.17 -34.31 -4.61
N PRO A 459 21.58 -35.33 -3.97
CA PRO A 459 21.39 -35.37 -2.52
C PRO A 459 22.69 -35.11 -1.72
N SER A 460 23.85 -35.45 -2.30
CA SER A 460 25.18 -35.25 -1.73
C SER A 460 25.54 -33.77 -1.55
N ALA A 461 25.16 -32.89 -2.47
CA ALA A 461 25.42 -31.46 -2.40
C ALA A 461 24.59 -30.79 -1.29
N VAL A 462 23.31 -31.19 -1.16
CA VAL A 462 22.42 -30.74 -0.08
C VAL A 462 22.91 -31.25 1.28
N CYS A 463 23.32 -32.52 1.36
CA CYS A 463 23.89 -33.11 2.58
C CYS A 463 25.23 -32.47 2.98
N ALA A 464 26.05 -32.03 2.02
CA ALA A 464 27.34 -31.38 2.30
C ALA A 464 27.14 -30.01 2.99
N VAL A 465 26.14 -29.23 2.58
CA VAL A 465 25.78 -27.97 3.25
C VAL A 465 25.33 -28.22 4.70
N PHE A 466 24.45 -29.21 4.91
CA PHE A 466 24.05 -29.60 6.27
C PHE A 466 25.21 -30.18 7.08
N GLY A 467 26.12 -30.93 6.46
CA GLY A 467 27.32 -31.47 7.07
C GLY A 467 28.30 -30.38 7.53
N VAL A 468 28.50 -29.33 6.72
CA VAL A 468 29.33 -28.17 7.07
C VAL A 468 28.70 -27.35 8.19
N LEU A 469 27.38 -27.11 8.15
CA LEU A 469 26.65 -26.42 9.22
C LEU A 469 26.70 -27.21 10.54
N ALA A 470 26.51 -28.53 10.49
CA ALA A 470 26.64 -29.40 11.66
C ALA A 470 28.06 -29.39 12.23
N LEU A 471 29.10 -29.38 11.37
CA LEU A 471 30.50 -29.28 11.78
C LEU A 471 30.80 -27.92 12.44
N ALA A 472 30.25 -26.82 11.91
CA ALA A 472 30.35 -25.50 12.50
C ALA A 472 29.68 -25.41 13.88
N PHE A 473 28.47 -25.98 14.04
CA PHE A 473 27.79 -26.08 15.33
C PHE A 473 28.56 -26.95 16.34
N ALA A 474 29.10 -28.09 15.90
CA ALA A 474 29.92 -28.96 16.75
C ALA A 474 31.22 -28.27 17.20
N TYR A 475 31.84 -27.50 16.32
CA TYR A 475 33.03 -26.70 16.63
C TYR A 475 32.74 -25.58 17.63
N LEU A 476 31.62 -24.86 17.46
CA LEU A 476 31.17 -23.83 18.41
C LEU A 476 30.81 -24.41 19.78
N ARG A 477 30.24 -25.63 19.83
CA ARG A 477 29.96 -26.34 21.09
C ARG A 477 31.23 -26.81 21.81
N ARG A 478 32.32 -27.08 21.10
CA ARG A 478 33.60 -27.50 21.70
C ARG A 478 34.42 -26.32 22.26
N ARG A 479 34.05 -25.08 21.91
CA ARG A 479 34.66 -23.83 22.41
C ARG A 479 33.86 -23.14 23.53
N ARG A 480 32.72 -23.71 23.93
CA ARG A 480 32.05 -23.42 25.20
C ARG A 480 32.35 -24.56 26.17
#